data_AF-A0A0S8AFJ4-F1
#
_entry.id   AF-A0A0S8AFJ4-F1
#
_cell.length_a   1.000
_cell.length_b   1.000
_cell.length_c   1.000
_cell.angle_alpha   90.00
_cell.angle_beta   90.00
_cell.angle_gamma   90.00
#
_symmetry.space_group_name_H-M   'P 1'
#
loop_
_entity.id
_entity.type
_entity.pdbx_description
1 polymer ?
#
loop_
_entity_poly.entity_id
_entity_poly.type
_entity_poly.pdbx_seq_one_letter_code
_entity_poly.pdbx_strand_id
1 'polypeptide(L)'
;MQKTDTKEQQEISAAKSLPAKELQDARQVINIFILAWKNYGLYPEDHVTTIKSFEKLVTAFNNFFTTHADLRLTVEKDRLLCGSEIIHEISPEAPSEDIITLLYRDGIKWIEFQEGLTLEEIASFFKIAYKYRLFAEETEGDIVTALMDEELEYIDFKAVDIFWQDLLLMDFSQLPPPAPPPEEATDQKEADQSEEKEEPISDDIVARSISLISHDQLELSNLDYVTLQQMVQEEENWIITEDLIEALMIVLKSQSDQEKFEAVIEFISEEAVETIEKDRFDLLALLLQSLHKIFSPKSPTVQDWQRSRIDRFFQDLSTPKIFQLISDKLLMLETIEIEKLKALGQVLLFLSPQVIPFLVPVLMQKSSQGMQQMISVVIVHLSKRDIRPLEKIMVEHGTEMGDKLLTILNQLQGDRVNKILFKMCDHSSDMVRRKAIKELVNRDPKYAQKLFSLIDDPSQEIRTSLLAAFAKHKSSALENLLLNYLKENSAKKEPAHILACYEALGRCGSNTAVPFLRRMLLDRGWNSFFGSGKLIFRESAAVALALLDSPEAKDVLQKASKSRFKVVRKAFERTKTITVSGEKTND
;
A
#
# COMPACT_ATOMS: atom_id res chain seq x y z
N MET A 1 -2.01 12.81 36.65
CA MET A 1 -3.10 11.84 36.39
C MET A 1 -2.75 11.10 35.11
N GLN A 2 -1.98 10.01 35.25
CA GLN A 2 -1.64 9.08 34.17
C GLN A 2 -2.75 8.03 34.08
N LYS A 3 -3.45 7.95 32.95
CA LYS A 3 -4.29 6.82 32.53
C LYS A 3 -4.83 7.08 31.12
N THR A 4 -4.01 6.88 30.09
CA THR A 4 -4.53 6.74 28.71
C THR A 4 -3.62 6.01 27.71
N ASP A 5 -2.45 5.47 28.10
CA ASP A 5 -1.56 4.75 27.16
C ASP A 5 -1.73 3.22 27.13
N THR A 6 -2.73 2.66 27.80
CA THR A 6 -2.84 1.19 27.94
C THR A 6 -3.78 0.52 26.92
N LYS A 7 -4.34 1.25 25.95
CA LYS A 7 -5.32 0.68 25.00
C LYS A 7 -4.76 0.35 23.61
N GLU A 8 -3.68 0.98 23.16
CA GLU A 8 -3.06 0.66 21.85
C GLU A 8 -2.04 -0.49 21.91
N GLN A 9 -1.66 -0.95 23.11
CA GLN A 9 -0.80 -2.13 23.30
C GLN A 9 -1.58 -3.43 23.59
N GLN A 10 -2.92 -3.41 23.54
CA GLN A 10 -3.76 -4.59 23.85
C GLN A 10 -4.52 -5.20 22.66
N GLU A 11 -4.32 -4.72 21.44
CA GLU A 11 -4.88 -5.36 20.22
C GLU A 11 -3.87 -6.20 19.42
N ILE A 12 -2.66 -6.44 19.95
CA ILE A 12 -1.72 -7.45 19.44
C ILE A 12 -1.70 -8.64 20.41
N SER A 13 -2.78 -9.42 20.50
CA SER A 13 -2.71 -10.79 21.04
C SER A 13 -4.03 -11.54 20.86
N ALA A 14 -4.21 -12.07 19.66
CA ALA A 14 -4.82 -13.39 19.50
C ALA A 14 -3.94 -14.18 18.53
N ALA A 15 -2.66 -14.34 18.90
CA ALA A 15 -1.71 -15.13 18.12
C ALA A 15 -2.15 -16.60 18.18
N LYS A 16 -2.72 -17.10 17.09
CA LYS A 16 -2.85 -18.54 16.85
C LYS A 16 -1.44 -19.14 16.88
N SER A 17 -1.15 -19.98 17.87
CA SER A 17 0.04 -20.84 17.85
C SER A 17 0.01 -21.70 16.59
N LEU A 18 1.04 -21.59 15.75
CA LEU A 18 1.19 -22.45 14.58
C LEU A 18 1.44 -23.90 15.03
N PRO A 19 0.99 -24.92 14.26
CA PRO A 19 1.26 -26.32 14.55
C PRO A 19 2.77 -26.59 14.68
N ALA A 20 3.20 -27.35 15.69
CA ALA A 20 4.62 -27.64 15.95
C ALA A 20 5.36 -28.25 14.73
N LYS A 21 4.63 -29.00 13.89
CA LYS A 21 5.16 -29.59 12.65
C LYS A 21 5.48 -28.53 11.58
N GLU A 22 4.61 -27.53 11.41
CA GLU A 22 4.82 -26.41 10.48
C GLU A 22 6.05 -25.60 10.88
N LEU A 23 6.22 -25.34 12.18
CA LEU A 23 7.39 -24.65 12.71
C LEU A 23 8.70 -25.43 12.47
N GLN A 24 8.68 -26.75 12.61
CA GLN A 24 9.85 -27.59 12.34
C GLN A 24 10.21 -27.59 10.86
N ASP A 25 9.22 -27.74 9.98
CA ASP A 25 9.42 -27.73 8.53
C ASP A 25 9.92 -26.34 8.07
N ALA A 26 9.35 -25.26 8.63
CA ALA A 26 9.80 -23.89 8.39
C ALA A 26 11.27 -23.69 8.83
N ARG A 27 11.66 -24.14 10.03
CA ARG A 27 13.07 -24.08 10.48
C ARG A 27 14.00 -24.81 9.52
N GLN A 28 13.57 -25.95 8.99
CA GLN A 28 14.39 -26.70 8.03
C GLN A 28 14.59 -25.92 6.73
N VAL A 29 13.52 -25.35 6.17
CA VAL A 29 13.61 -24.49 4.97
C VAL A 29 14.55 -23.31 5.22
N ILE A 30 14.41 -22.65 6.37
CA ILE A 30 15.21 -21.46 6.70
C ILE A 30 16.69 -21.81 6.93
N ASN A 31 17.00 -22.97 7.51
CA ASN A 31 18.38 -23.42 7.58
C ASN A 31 19.00 -23.65 6.20
N ILE A 32 18.22 -24.18 5.24
CA ILE A 32 18.67 -24.34 3.84
C ILE A 32 18.83 -22.97 3.18
N PHE A 33 17.92 -22.03 3.44
CA PHE A 33 17.99 -20.64 2.96
C PHE A 33 19.27 -19.93 3.43
N ILE A 34 19.56 -19.98 4.72
CA ILE A 34 20.77 -19.38 5.30
C ILE A 34 22.04 -20.07 4.77
N LEU A 35 22.01 -21.38 4.52
CA LEU A 35 23.12 -22.08 3.88
C LEU A 35 23.30 -21.64 2.42
N ALA A 36 22.21 -21.48 1.68
CA ALA A 36 22.25 -20.95 0.31
C ALA A 36 22.82 -19.52 0.29
N TRP A 37 22.49 -18.69 1.28
CA TRP A 37 23.04 -17.32 1.42
C TRP A 37 24.55 -17.33 1.60
N LYS A 38 25.04 -18.17 2.51
CA LYS A 38 26.48 -18.35 2.71
C LYS A 38 27.18 -18.86 1.45
N ASN A 39 26.58 -19.81 0.74
CA ASN A 39 27.15 -20.33 -0.51
C ASN A 39 27.17 -19.27 -1.61
N TYR A 40 26.11 -18.46 -1.75
CA TYR A 40 26.06 -17.35 -2.70
C TYR A 40 27.16 -16.34 -2.43
N GLY A 41 27.44 -16.05 -1.15
CA GLY A 41 28.51 -15.14 -0.79
C GLY A 41 29.94 -15.65 -1.03
N LEU A 42 30.12 -16.95 -1.26
CA LEU A 42 31.43 -17.58 -1.47
C LEU A 42 31.74 -17.90 -2.94
N TYR A 43 30.72 -18.01 -3.78
CA TYR A 43 30.87 -18.46 -5.17
C TYR A 43 30.13 -17.51 -6.14
N PRO A 44 30.64 -17.32 -7.37
CA PRO A 44 29.94 -16.54 -8.40
C PRO A 44 28.52 -17.06 -8.71
N GLU A 45 27.67 -16.21 -9.28
CA GLU A 45 26.27 -16.53 -9.60
C GLU A 45 26.14 -17.80 -10.47
N ASP A 46 27.00 -17.94 -11.48
CA ASP A 46 26.99 -19.08 -12.42
C ASP A 46 27.68 -20.34 -11.88
N HIS A 47 28.17 -20.33 -10.64
CA HIS A 47 28.91 -21.46 -10.09
C HIS A 47 27.97 -22.63 -9.75
N VAL A 48 28.41 -23.86 -10.05
CA VAL A 48 27.64 -25.09 -9.84
C VAL A 48 27.15 -25.25 -8.39
N THR A 49 27.93 -24.78 -7.39
CA THR A 49 27.52 -24.82 -5.98
C THR A 49 26.36 -23.88 -5.68
N THR A 50 26.33 -22.69 -6.30
CA THR A 50 25.27 -21.70 -6.14
C THR A 50 23.96 -22.23 -6.74
N ILE A 51 24.02 -22.68 -8.00
CA ILE A 51 22.88 -23.27 -8.71
C ILE A 51 22.30 -24.47 -7.93
N LYS A 52 23.16 -25.41 -7.48
CA LYS A 52 22.71 -26.56 -6.66
C LYS A 52 22.13 -26.15 -5.31
N SER A 53 22.56 -25.03 -4.74
CA SER A 53 22.00 -24.51 -3.49
C SER A 53 20.60 -23.94 -3.71
N PHE A 54 20.40 -23.22 -4.82
CA PHE A 54 19.08 -22.73 -5.22
C PHE A 54 18.12 -23.87 -5.58
N GLU A 55 18.55 -24.87 -6.35
CA GLU A 55 17.73 -26.06 -6.64
C GLU A 55 17.26 -26.77 -5.36
N LYS A 56 18.17 -26.91 -4.37
CA LYS A 56 17.83 -27.46 -3.05
C LYS A 56 16.84 -26.58 -2.30
N LEU A 57 16.99 -25.26 -2.39
CA LEU A 57 16.12 -24.30 -1.74
C LEU A 57 14.72 -24.31 -2.36
N VAL A 58 14.60 -24.27 -3.69
CA VAL A 58 13.34 -24.45 -4.43
C VAL A 58 12.66 -25.76 -4.03
N THR A 59 13.42 -26.86 -3.98
CA THR A 59 12.88 -28.16 -3.57
C THR A 59 12.38 -28.14 -2.12
N ALA A 60 13.09 -27.47 -1.22
CA ALA A 60 12.68 -27.33 0.18
C ALA A 60 11.39 -26.50 0.31
N PHE A 61 11.28 -25.38 -0.40
CA PHE A 61 10.08 -24.57 -0.47
C PHE A 61 8.90 -25.35 -1.06
N ASN A 62 9.08 -26.04 -2.19
CA ASN A 62 8.03 -26.85 -2.80
C ASN A 62 7.54 -27.96 -1.84
N ASN A 63 8.45 -28.63 -1.15
CA ASN A 63 8.07 -29.62 -0.13
C ASN A 63 7.29 -28.98 1.01
N PHE A 64 7.67 -27.77 1.45
CA PHE A 64 6.92 -27.02 2.46
C PHE A 64 5.50 -26.71 1.99
N PHE A 65 5.34 -26.15 0.78
CA PHE A 65 4.04 -25.76 0.23
C PHE A 65 3.11 -26.93 -0.10
N THR A 66 3.64 -28.14 -0.29
CA THR A 66 2.78 -29.33 -0.43
C THR A 66 1.97 -29.63 0.83
N THR A 67 2.45 -29.20 2.00
CA THR A 67 1.88 -29.53 3.31
C THR A 67 1.33 -28.30 4.03
N HIS A 68 1.95 -27.14 3.83
CA HIS A 68 1.66 -25.89 4.53
C HIS A 68 1.34 -24.77 3.54
N ALA A 69 0.76 -23.68 4.02
CA ALA A 69 0.45 -22.50 3.19
C ALA A 69 1.72 -21.65 2.95
N ASP A 70 1.55 -20.42 2.46
CA ASP A 70 2.62 -19.43 2.31
C ASP A 70 3.50 -19.32 3.58
N LEU A 71 4.82 -19.24 3.40
CA LEU A 71 5.76 -19.11 4.50
C LEU A 71 6.04 -17.63 4.76
N ARG A 72 5.40 -17.08 5.79
CA ARG A 72 5.65 -15.71 6.26
C ARG A 72 6.68 -15.67 7.39
N LEU A 73 7.70 -14.85 7.19
CA LEU A 73 8.78 -14.59 8.13
C LEU A 73 8.69 -13.14 8.59
N THR A 74 8.50 -12.92 9.89
CA THR A 74 8.63 -11.60 10.49
C THR A 74 10.10 -11.35 10.80
N VAL A 75 10.58 -10.17 10.43
CA VAL A 75 11.97 -9.76 10.59
C VAL A 75 12.06 -8.86 11.82
N GLU A 76 12.93 -9.24 12.74
CA GLU A 76 13.34 -8.43 13.88
C GLU A 76 14.86 -8.23 13.85
N LYS A 77 15.40 -7.39 14.75
CA LYS A 77 16.79 -6.91 14.71
C LYS A 77 17.84 -8.01 14.58
N ASP A 78 17.62 -9.14 15.26
CA ASP A 78 18.57 -10.24 15.41
C ASP A 78 17.94 -11.61 15.15
N ARG A 79 16.68 -11.65 14.69
CA ARG A 79 15.91 -12.90 14.61
C ARG A 79 14.84 -12.87 13.52
N LEU A 80 14.50 -14.07 13.05
CA LEU A 80 13.33 -14.31 12.22
C LEU A 80 12.28 -15.07 13.03
N LEU A 81 11.02 -14.67 12.87
CA LEU A 81 9.88 -15.32 13.50
C LEU A 81 8.92 -15.87 12.45
N CYS A 82 8.34 -17.03 12.73
CA CYS A 82 7.18 -17.55 11.99
C CYS A 82 5.99 -17.53 12.94
N GLY A 83 4.98 -16.70 12.66
CA GLY A 83 3.93 -16.38 13.62
C GLY A 83 4.52 -15.66 14.84
N SER A 84 4.43 -16.28 16.03
CA SER A 84 4.99 -15.76 17.29
C SER A 84 6.28 -16.47 17.73
N GLU A 85 6.78 -17.43 16.94
CA GLU A 85 7.86 -18.32 17.33
C GLU A 85 9.17 -18.02 16.60
N ILE A 86 10.28 -17.98 17.33
CA ILE A 86 11.61 -17.68 16.79
C ILE A 86 12.12 -18.88 16.01
N ILE A 87 12.24 -18.75 14.69
CA ILE A 87 12.73 -19.83 13.81
C ILE A 87 14.24 -19.79 13.59
N HIS A 88 14.84 -18.60 13.63
CA HIS A 88 16.27 -18.38 13.48
C HIS A 88 16.69 -17.15 14.30
N GLU A 89 17.85 -17.22 14.96
CA GLU A 89 18.43 -16.13 15.75
C GLU A 89 19.91 -16.04 15.43
N ILE A 90 20.39 -14.82 15.24
CA ILE A 90 21.78 -14.52 14.90
C ILE A 90 22.57 -14.34 16.19
N SER A 91 23.81 -14.84 16.24
CA SER A 91 24.73 -14.54 17.34
C SER A 91 25.11 -13.04 17.33
N PRO A 92 25.27 -12.37 18.48
CA PRO A 92 25.77 -11.00 18.57
C PRO A 92 27.14 -10.76 17.91
N GLU A 93 27.89 -11.84 17.66
CA GLU A 93 29.23 -11.86 17.05
C GLU A 93 29.20 -12.07 15.53
N ALA A 94 28.01 -12.19 14.93
CA ALA A 94 27.87 -12.42 13.50
C ALA A 94 28.27 -11.18 12.68
N PRO A 95 28.82 -11.37 11.46
CA PRO A 95 29.19 -10.27 10.59
C PRO A 95 27.97 -9.42 10.18
N SER A 96 28.17 -8.11 9.99
CA SER A 96 27.15 -7.16 9.53
C SER A 96 26.56 -7.47 8.14
N GLU A 97 27.15 -8.43 7.42
CA GLU A 97 26.70 -8.94 6.13
C GLU A 97 25.57 -10.00 6.24
N ASP A 98 25.08 -10.28 7.45
CA ASP A 98 23.95 -11.20 7.62
C ASP A 98 22.67 -10.65 6.99
N ILE A 99 21.93 -11.51 6.28
CA ILE A 99 20.72 -11.12 5.56
C ILE A 99 19.65 -10.56 6.49
N ILE A 100 19.54 -11.04 7.73
CA ILE A 100 18.52 -10.56 8.66
C ILE A 100 18.85 -9.14 9.12
N THR A 101 20.14 -8.85 9.36
CA THR A 101 20.61 -7.50 9.65
C THR A 101 20.30 -6.56 8.49
N LEU A 102 20.54 -7.00 7.25
CA LEU A 102 20.19 -6.25 6.03
C LEU A 102 18.69 -5.95 5.94
N LEU A 103 17.84 -6.97 6.09
CA LEU A 103 16.39 -6.84 6.02
C LEU A 103 15.86 -5.89 7.09
N TYR A 104 16.35 -6.00 8.33
CA TYR A 104 15.95 -5.12 9.42
C TYR A 104 16.46 -3.68 9.23
N ARG A 105 17.71 -3.52 8.79
CA ARG A 105 18.35 -2.21 8.52
C ARG A 105 17.53 -1.41 7.52
N ASP A 106 17.07 -2.06 6.45
CA ASP A 106 16.31 -1.43 5.38
C ASP A 106 14.78 -1.47 5.65
N GLY A 107 14.37 -1.78 6.89
CA GLY A 107 12.99 -1.61 7.33
C GLY A 107 12.01 -2.70 6.88
N ILE A 108 12.46 -3.83 6.34
CA ILE A 108 11.58 -4.96 6.00
C ILE A 108 11.02 -5.56 7.30
N LYS A 109 9.69 -5.50 7.46
CA LYS A 109 8.95 -6.06 8.59
C LYS A 109 8.66 -7.54 8.44
N TRP A 110 8.28 -7.96 7.24
CA TRP A 110 8.08 -9.36 6.93
C TRP A 110 8.37 -9.65 5.47
N ILE A 111 8.81 -10.88 5.19
CA ILE A 111 8.91 -11.48 3.86
C ILE A 111 8.05 -12.73 3.83
N GLU A 112 7.35 -12.95 2.74
CA GLU A 112 6.44 -14.05 2.54
C GLU A 112 6.72 -14.75 1.22
N PHE A 113 7.07 -16.03 1.32
CA PHE A 113 7.34 -16.92 0.20
C PHE A 113 6.09 -17.72 -0.14
N GLN A 114 5.71 -17.77 -1.42
CA GLN A 114 4.46 -18.36 -1.90
C GLN A 114 4.71 -19.60 -2.77
N GLU A 115 3.70 -20.47 -2.87
CA GLU A 115 3.76 -21.63 -3.77
C GLU A 115 3.90 -21.18 -5.23
N GLY A 116 4.88 -21.75 -5.95
CA GLY A 116 5.21 -21.40 -7.34
C GLY A 116 6.61 -20.79 -7.52
N LEU A 117 7.30 -20.52 -6.40
CA LEU A 117 8.69 -20.05 -6.36
C LEU A 117 9.62 -20.76 -7.35
N THR A 118 10.15 -19.97 -8.28
CA THR A 118 11.07 -20.45 -9.32
C THR A 118 12.53 -20.28 -8.93
N LEU A 119 13.43 -20.98 -9.62
CA LEU A 119 14.87 -20.78 -9.45
C LEU A 119 15.28 -19.36 -9.82
N GLU A 120 14.68 -18.80 -10.88
CA GLU A 120 14.96 -17.46 -11.38
C GLU A 120 14.62 -16.40 -10.32
N GLU A 121 13.45 -16.47 -9.70
CA GLU A 121 13.07 -15.53 -8.65
C GLU A 121 13.95 -15.63 -7.40
N ILE A 122 14.32 -16.85 -6.99
CA ILE A 122 15.25 -17.02 -5.88
C ILE A 122 16.61 -16.42 -6.25
N ALA A 123 17.09 -16.64 -7.46
CA ALA A 123 18.35 -16.07 -7.92
C ALA A 123 18.27 -14.53 -7.94
N SER A 124 17.21 -13.94 -8.48
CA SER A 124 16.97 -12.50 -8.47
C SER A 124 16.92 -11.92 -7.06
N PHE A 125 16.17 -12.54 -6.14
CA PHE A 125 16.11 -12.13 -4.74
C PHE A 125 17.50 -12.13 -4.08
N PHE A 126 18.26 -13.21 -4.24
CA PHE A 126 19.60 -13.34 -3.65
C PHE A 126 20.59 -12.35 -4.26
N LYS A 127 20.52 -12.13 -5.58
CA LYS A 127 21.32 -11.13 -6.29
C LYS A 127 21.06 -9.73 -5.76
N ILE A 128 19.80 -9.35 -5.59
CA ILE A 128 19.39 -8.07 -5.02
C ILE A 128 19.90 -7.95 -3.58
N ALA A 129 19.58 -8.93 -2.73
CA ALA A 129 20.01 -8.91 -1.33
C ALA A 129 21.55 -8.82 -1.21
N TYR A 130 22.29 -9.54 -2.05
CA TYR A 130 23.75 -9.55 -2.01
C TYR A 130 24.38 -8.26 -2.53
N LYS A 131 23.74 -7.59 -3.50
CA LYS A 131 24.11 -6.25 -3.99
C LYS A 131 24.04 -5.20 -2.87
N TYR A 132 22.99 -5.24 -2.05
CA TYR A 132 22.74 -4.25 -0.97
C TYR A 132 23.29 -4.68 0.41
N ARG A 133 24.03 -5.79 0.49
CA ARG A 133 24.51 -6.34 1.76
C ARG A 133 25.45 -5.40 2.53
N LEU A 134 26.27 -4.63 1.82
CA LEU A 134 27.22 -3.68 2.40
C LEU A 134 26.64 -2.27 2.36
N PHE A 135 26.94 -1.48 3.39
CA PHE A 135 26.70 -0.04 3.40
C PHE A 135 27.76 0.63 2.52
N ALA A 136 27.53 0.69 1.21
CA ALA A 136 28.37 1.42 0.28
C ALA A 136 27.67 2.72 -0.08
N GLU A 137 28.35 3.86 0.11
CA GLU A 137 27.86 5.18 -0.34
C GLU A 137 27.59 5.22 -1.86
N GLU A 138 28.14 4.26 -2.62
CA GLU A 138 28.00 4.13 -4.07
C GLU A 138 26.81 3.25 -4.53
N THR A 139 26.13 2.51 -3.65
CA THR A 139 24.96 1.73 -4.08
C THR A 139 23.73 2.64 -4.17
N GLU A 140 23.31 2.95 -5.39
CA GLU A 140 22.03 3.63 -5.64
C GLU A 140 20.87 2.75 -5.13
N GLY A 141 20.21 3.21 -4.06
CA GLY A 141 18.99 2.61 -3.49
C GLY A 141 19.21 1.68 -2.28
N ASP A 142 18.10 1.14 -1.76
CA ASP A 142 18.06 0.13 -0.70
C ASP A 142 17.53 -1.22 -1.24
N ILE A 143 17.57 -2.28 -0.43
CA ILE A 143 17.06 -3.60 -0.85
C ILE A 143 15.55 -3.58 -1.13
N VAL A 144 14.79 -2.79 -0.37
CA VAL A 144 13.33 -2.65 -0.50
C VAL A 144 13.00 -2.20 -1.93
N THR A 145 13.69 -1.16 -2.38
CA THR A 145 13.58 -0.59 -3.72
C THR A 145 13.80 -1.64 -4.80
N ALA A 146 14.93 -2.34 -4.74
CA ALA A 146 15.29 -3.29 -5.78
C ALA A 146 14.36 -4.51 -5.82
N LEU A 147 13.82 -4.93 -4.66
CA LEU A 147 12.82 -5.98 -4.61
C LEU A 147 11.46 -5.55 -5.19
N MET A 148 11.09 -4.27 -5.08
CA MET A 148 9.88 -3.74 -5.74
C MET A 148 10.03 -3.70 -7.26
N ASP A 149 11.16 -3.19 -7.75
CA ASP A 149 11.40 -3.02 -9.20
C ASP A 149 11.55 -4.35 -9.95
N GLU A 150 12.05 -5.39 -9.27
CA GLU A 150 12.16 -6.73 -9.84
C GLU A 150 10.79 -7.41 -10.02
N GLU A 151 9.72 -6.88 -9.42
CA GLU A 151 8.34 -7.39 -9.54
C GLU A 151 8.24 -8.91 -9.31
N LEU A 152 8.93 -9.40 -8.27
CA LEU A 152 8.95 -10.82 -7.93
C LEU A 152 7.53 -11.35 -7.71
N GLU A 153 7.21 -12.46 -8.37
CA GLU A 153 5.86 -12.97 -8.43
C GLU A 153 5.50 -13.69 -7.12
N TYR A 154 6.35 -14.59 -6.65
CA TYR A 154 6.10 -15.48 -5.52
C TYR A 154 6.83 -15.07 -4.24
N ILE A 155 7.45 -13.89 -4.22
CA ILE A 155 8.10 -13.29 -3.05
C ILE A 155 7.41 -11.96 -2.76
N ASP A 156 6.64 -11.92 -1.68
CA ASP A 156 5.98 -10.71 -1.21
C ASP A 156 6.66 -10.22 0.07
N PHE A 157 6.60 -8.91 0.33
CA PHE A 157 7.21 -8.36 1.53
C PHE A 157 6.50 -7.08 1.95
N LYS A 158 6.68 -6.72 3.22
CA LYS A 158 6.26 -5.43 3.75
C LYS A 158 7.45 -4.73 4.34
N ALA A 159 7.80 -3.59 3.77
CA ALA A 159 8.70 -2.64 4.38
C ALA A 159 7.93 -1.63 5.25
N VAL A 160 8.62 -1.07 6.23
CA VAL A 160 8.22 0.12 6.94
C VAL A 160 9.26 1.18 6.67
N ASP A 161 8.78 2.29 6.14
CA ASP A 161 9.60 3.45 5.90
C ASP A 161 9.93 4.13 7.24
N ILE A 162 10.98 3.66 7.89
CA ILE A 162 11.53 4.28 9.10
C ILE A 162 11.94 5.73 8.77
N PHE A 163 12.43 5.98 7.54
CA PHE A 163 12.86 7.30 7.08
C PHE A 163 11.73 8.33 6.95
N TRP A 164 10.50 7.88 6.63
CA TRP A 164 9.33 8.74 6.45
C TRP A 164 8.39 8.77 7.67
N GLN A 165 8.69 8.04 8.75
CA GLN A 165 7.93 8.13 10.00
C GLN A 165 7.98 9.53 10.62
N ASP A 166 9.13 10.23 10.49
CA ASP A 166 9.27 11.60 10.98
C ASP A 166 8.28 12.56 10.33
N LEU A 167 7.91 12.28 9.07
CA LEU A 167 6.89 13.03 8.33
C LEU A 167 5.54 13.00 9.04
N LEU A 168 5.28 11.93 9.82
CA LEU A 168 4.00 11.63 10.47
C LEU A 168 3.96 12.02 11.95
N LEU A 169 4.99 12.71 12.47
CA LEU A 169 5.01 13.20 13.85
C LEU A 169 3.89 14.21 14.14
N MET A 170 3.31 14.81 13.09
CA MET A 170 2.15 15.69 13.18
C MET A 170 0.85 14.94 12.87
N ASP A 171 -0.18 15.19 13.67
CA ASP A 171 -1.50 14.59 13.47
C ASP A 171 -2.31 15.34 12.39
N PHE A 172 -2.11 14.95 11.14
CA PHE A 172 -2.84 15.49 9.97
C PHE A 172 -4.29 15.01 9.86
N SER A 173 -4.74 14.09 10.73
CA SER A 173 -6.14 13.64 10.72
C SER A 173 -7.13 14.74 11.13
N GLN A 174 -6.62 15.80 11.77
CA GLN A 174 -7.41 16.93 12.24
C GLN A 174 -7.60 18.03 11.19
N LEU A 175 -6.98 17.91 10.02
CA LEU A 175 -7.23 18.80 8.91
C LEU A 175 -8.65 18.60 8.38
N PRO A 176 -9.39 19.69 8.10
CA PRO A 176 -10.76 19.57 7.61
C PRO A 176 -10.81 18.79 6.29
N PRO A 177 -11.88 18.01 6.06
CA PRO A 177 -12.12 17.37 4.78
C PRO A 177 -12.36 18.45 3.70
N PRO A 178 -12.07 18.16 2.42
CA PRO A 178 -12.32 19.10 1.34
C PRO A 178 -13.80 19.48 1.30
N ALA A 179 -14.08 20.79 1.23
CA ALA A 179 -15.44 21.29 1.09
C ALA A 179 -16.11 20.70 -0.17
N PRO A 180 -17.41 20.36 -0.12
CA PRO A 180 -18.13 19.98 -1.33
C PRO A 180 -18.04 21.11 -2.36
N PRO A 181 -17.92 20.79 -3.66
CA PRO A 181 -17.88 21.81 -4.70
C PRO A 181 -19.14 22.69 -4.59
N PRO A 182 -19.00 24.01 -4.79
CA PRO A 182 -20.17 24.89 -4.81
C PRO A 182 -21.16 24.37 -5.86
N GLU A 183 -22.42 24.14 -5.48
CA GLU A 183 -23.49 23.95 -6.45
C GLU A 183 -23.48 25.21 -7.34
N GLU A 184 -23.35 25.03 -8.65
CA GLU A 184 -23.40 26.10 -9.64
C GLU A 184 -24.73 26.84 -9.49
N ALA A 185 -24.70 27.93 -8.72
CA ALA A 185 -25.78 28.90 -8.71
C ALA A 185 -25.73 29.58 -10.08
N THR A 186 -26.69 29.21 -10.92
CA THR A 186 -26.98 29.83 -12.20
C THR A 186 -26.94 31.35 -12.08
N ASP A 187 -25.99 31.97 -12.77
CA ASP A 187 -25.92 33.40 -13.02
C ASP A 187 -27.27 33.93 -13.54
N GLN A 188 -27.96 34.70 -12.72
CA GLN A 188 -28.96 35.65 -13.19
C GLN A 188 -28.29 37.02 -13.27
N LYS A 189 -28.02 37.41 -14.52
CA LYS A 189 -27.71 38.78 -14.93
C LYS A 189 -28.82 39.72 -14.45
N GLU A 190 -28.47 40.67 -13.61
CA GLU A 190 -29.13 41.97 -13.60
C GLU A 190 -28.11 43.01 -14.07
N ALA A 191 -28.37 43.51 -15.27
CA ALA A 191 -27.79 44.74 -15.76
C ALA A 191 -28.53 45.88 -15.07
N ASP A 192 -27.79 46.80 -14.45
CA ASP A 192 -28.31 48.13 -14.20
C ASP A 192 -27.33 49.16 -14.75
N GLN A 193 -27.84 49.97 -15.67
CA GLN A 193 -27.17 51.10 -16.28
C GLN A 193 -27.36 52.29 -15.35
N SER A 194 -26.28 53.03 -15.05
CA SER A 194 -26.43 54.42 -14.64
C SER A 194 -25.31 55.26 -15.23
N GLU A 195 -25.76 56.23 -15.99
CA GLU A 195 -25.05 57.17 -16.84
C GLU A 195 -24.11 58.11 -16.07
N GLU A 196 -23.10 58.58 -16.81
CA GLU A 196 -22.25 59.71 -16.49
C GLU A 196 -23.03 60.93 -15.99
N LYS A 197 -22.55 61.52 -14.90
CA LYS A 197 -22.67 62.97 -14.66
C LYS A 197 -21.34 63.50 -14.18
N GLU A 198 -20.57 64.02 -15.13
CA GLU A 198 -19.66 65.13 -14.86
C GLU A 198 -20.50 66.36 -14.51
N GLU A 199 -20.18 67.04 -13.41
CA GLU A 199 -19.98 68.50 -13.42
C GLU A 199 -19.18 68.93 -12.17
N PRO A 200 -18.44 70.05 -12.26
CA PRO A 200 -17.20 70.31 -11.54
C PRO A 200 -17.47 71.11 -10.26
N ILE A 201 -16.54 71.10 -9.27
CA ILE A 201 -16.33 72.25 -8.38
C ILE A 201 -14.92 72.20 -7.76
N SER A 202 -14.22 73.32 -8.01
CA SER A 202 -13.12 73.94 -7.27
C SER A 202 -11.88 73.12 -6.95
N ASP A 203 -10.91 73.22 -7.86
CA ASP A 203 -9.58 73.72 -7.49
C ASP A 203 -9.70 74.88 -6.50
N ASP A 204 -9.14 74.71 -5.31
CA ASP A 204 -8.30 75.66 -4.58
C ASP A 204 -8.40 75.35 -3.07
N ILE A 205 -7.29 75.54 -2.34
CA ILE A 205 -7.12 75.33 -0.89
C ILE A 205 -6.68 73.92 -0.45
N VAL A 206 -5.54 73.42 -0.96
CA VAL A 206 -4.40 72.95 -0.12
C VAL A 206 -3.04 73.11 -0.84
N ALA A 207 -2.98 73.63 -2.07
CA ALA A 207 -1.72 73.85 -2.81
C ALA A 207 -0.94 75.12 -2.38
N ARG A 208 -0.87 75.39 -1.08
CA ARG A 208 0.02 76.43 -0.51
C ARG A 208 0.74 75.87 0.70
N SER A 209 1.84 75.16 0.44
CA SER A 209 3.10 75.18 1.23
C SER A 209 4.15 74.15 0.76
N ILE A 210 4.10 73.67 -0.49
CA ILE A 210 5.30 73.07 -1.09
C ILE A 210 5.97 74.18 -1.89
N SER A 211 6.92 74.86 -1.25
CA SER A 211 7.88 75.71 -1.96
C SER A 211 8.34 74.96 -3.21
N LEU A 212 8.32 75.64 -4.37
CA LEU A 212 8.84 75.16 -5.64
C LEU A 212 10.14 74.37 -5.43
N ILE A 213 10.03 73.03 -5.38
CA ILE A 213 11.18 72.16 -5.41
C ILE A 213 11.72 72.30 -6.82
N SER A 214 12.91 72.88 -6.93
CA SER A 214 13.62 73.03 -8.19
C SER A 214 13.73 71.64 -8.85
N HIS A 215 13.47 71.49 -10.15
CA HIS A 215 13.50 70.18 -10.82
C HIS A 215 14.86 69.48 -10.68
N ASP A 216 15.91 70.26 -10.52
CA ASP A 216 17.31 69.94 -10.19
C ASP A 216 17.53 69.41 -8.75
N GLN A 217 16.54 69.50 -7.87
CA GLN A 217 16.54 68.84 -6.54
C GLN A 217 15.78 67.51 -6.54
N LEU A 218 15.14 67.14 -7.66
CA LEU A 218 14.48 65.85 -7.87
C LEU A 218 15.29 64.94 -8.82
N GLU A 219 16.46 65.39 -9.27
CA GLU A 219 17.40 64.54 -10.01
C GLU A 219 18.09 63.61 -9.03
N LEU A 220 17.76 62.32 -9.10
CA LEU A 220 18.45 61.27 -8.36
C LEU A 220 19.95 61.37 -8.63
N SER A 221 20.74 61.59 -7.59
CA SER A 221 22.19 61.54 -7.73
C SER A 221 22.60 60.11 -8.09
N ASN A 222 23.79 59.94 -8.69
CA ASN A 222 24.34 58.60 -8.93
C ASN A 222 24.45 57.77 -7.65
N LEU A 223 24.61 58.42 -6.49
CA LEU A 223 24.60 57.74 -5.20
C LEU A 223 23.19 57.28 -4.81
N ASP A 224 22.17 58.12 -5.02
CA ASP A 224 20.77 57.74 -4.77
C ASP A 224 20.33 56.60 -5.68
N TYR A 225 20.79 56.58 -6.94
CA TYR A 225 20.52 55.47 -7.85
C TYR A 225 21.15 54.17 -7.37
N VAL A 226 22.40 54.20 -6.90
CA VAL A 226 23.08 53.03 -6.33
C VAL A 226 22.40 52.58 -5.03
N THR A 227 22.02 53.52 -4.15
CA THR A 227 21.31 53.20 -2.91
C THR A 227 19.92 52.63 -3.19
N LEU A 228 19.17 53.18 -4.14
CA LEU A 228 17.87 52.63 -4.55
C LEU A 228 18.02 51.27 -5.22
N GLN A 229 19.03 51.05 -6.06
CA GLN A 229 19.31 49.72 -6.60
C GLN A 229 19.67 48.74 -5.50
N GLN A 230 20.41 49.17 -4.48
CA GLN A 230 20.73 48.32 -3.34
C GLN A 230 19.48 48.01 -2.50
N MET A 231 18.61 49.00 -2.25
CA MET A 231 17.34 48.79 -1.54
C MET A 231 16.40 47.88 -2.32
N VAL A 232 16.30 48.04 -3.65
CA VAL A 232 15.54 47.14 -4.53
C VAL A 232 16.13 45.74 -4.49
N GLN A 233 17.46 45.60 -4.55
CA GLN A 233 18.12 44.31 -4.49
C GLN A 233 17.96 43.64 -3.11
N GLU A 234 17.94 44.41 -2.03
CA GLU A 234 17.68 43.94 -0.67
C GLU A 234 16.22 43.48 -0.50
N GLU A 235 15.27 44.21 -1.09
CA GLU A 235 13.84 43.84 -1.13
C GLU A 235 13.59 42.60 -2.02
N GLU A 236 14.17 42.55 -3.22
CA GLU A 236 14.09 41.37 -4.12
C GLU A 236 14.71 40.11 -3.49
N ASN A 237 15.74 40.29 -2.65
CA ASN A 237 16.39 39.21 -1.93
C ASN A 237 15.81 39.01 -0.52
N TRP A 238 14.73 39.70 -0.16
CA TRP A 238 14.07 39.48 1.11
C TRP A 238 13.50 38.05 1.14
N ILE A 239 13.62 37.39 2.29
CA ILE A 239 13.19 36.01 2.48
C ILE A 239 12.42 35.97 3.78
N ILE A 240 11.29 35.26 3.78
CA ILE A 240 10.62 34.85 5.01
C ILE A 240 11.64 34.21 5.95
N THR A 241 11.60 34.61 7.22
CA THR A 241 12.37 33.98 8.30
C THR A 241 11.44 33.36 9.32
N GLU A 242 11.97 32.47 10.16
CA GLU A 242 11.21 31.89 11.27
C GLU A 242 10.66 32.97 12.21
N ASP A 243 11.46 34.01 12.49
CA ASP A 243 11.07 35.15 13.33
C ASP A 243 9.88 35.93 12.74
N LEU A 244 9.87 36.10 11.41
CA LEU A 244 8.77 36.74 10.72
C LEU A 244 7.50 35.89 10.81
N ILE A 245 7.61 34.57 10.58
CA ILE A 245 6.47 33.65 10.72
C ILE A 245 5.90 33.78 12.14
N GLU A 246 6.73 33.78 13.18
CA GLU A 246 6.29 33.96 14.56
C GLU A 246 5.58 35.31 14.76
N ALA A 247 6.14 36.40 14.23
CA ALA A 247 5.53 37.72 14.30
C ALA A 247 4.15 37.75 13.61
N LEU A 248 4.04 37.20 12.40
CA LEU A 248 2.78 37.10 11.65
C LEU A 248 1.73 36.28 12.42
N MET A 249 2.13 35.18 13.05
CA MET A 249 1.26 34.36 13.88
C MET A 249 0.71 35.14 15.10
N ILE A 250 1.56 35.95 15.75
CA ILE A 250 1.15 36.81 16.87
C ILE A 250 0.15 37.88 16.38
N VAL A 251 0.42 38.49 15.24
CA VAL A 251 -0.47 39.48 14.61
C VAL A 251 -1.82 38.84 14.31
N LEU A 252 -1.87 37.72 13.59
CA LEU A 252 -3.11 37.00 13.26
C LEU A 252 -3.93 36.63 14.50
N LYS A 253 -3.27 36.12 15.55
CA LYS A 253 -3.94 35.71 16.79
C LYS A 253 -4.56 36.87 17.56
N SER A 254 -4.01 38.08 17.41
CA SER A 254 -4.51 39.29 18.07
C SER A 254 -5.53 40.08 17.24
N GLN A 255 -5.68 39.76 15.95
CA GLN A 255 -6.67 40.44 15.09
C GLN A 255 -8.10 40.00 15.42
N SER A 256 -8.94 40.98 15.73
CA SER A 256 -10.40 40.82 15.88
C SER A 256 -11.18 41.48 14.73
N ASP A 257 -10.49 42.28 13.91
CA ASP A 257 -11.02 42.96 12.75
C ASP A 257 -10.85 42.08 11.50
N GLN A 258 -11.94 41.89 10.76
CA GLN A 258 -11.96 40.98 9.61
C GLN A 258 -11.12 41.49 8.44
N GLU A 259 -11.13 42.79 8.15
CA GLU A 259 -10.38 43.37 7.03
C GLU A 259 -8.87 43.30 7.28
N LYS A 260 -8.44 43.58 8.52
CA LYS A 260 -7.02 43.45 8.89
C LYS A 260 -6.55 42.01 8.92
N PHE A 261 -7.41 41.09 9.36
CA PHE A 261 -7.10 39.66 9.31
C PHE A 261 -6.92 39.21 7.86
N GLU A 262 -7.82 39.64 6.98
CA GLU A 262 -7.79 39.34 5.55
C GLU A 262 -6.50 39.82 4.89
N ALA A 263 -6.10 41.07 5.13
CA ALA A 263 -4.87 41.63 4.59
C ALA A 263 -3.61 40.84 5.02
N VAL A 264 -3.57 40.34 6.26
CA VAL A 264 -2.44 39.53 6.74
C VAL A 264 -2.44 38.14 6.07
N ILE A 265 -3.61 37.56 5.83
CA ILE A 265 -3.73 36.28 5.12
C ILE A 265 -3.35 36.43 3.64
N GLU A 266 -3.75 37.52 2.99
CA GLU A 266 -3.36 37.83 1.61
C GLU A 266 -1.85 37.95 1.48
N PHE A 267 -1.20 38.69 2.38
CA PHE A 267 0.26 38.75 2.46
C PHE A 267 0.88 37.34 2.62
N ILE A 268 0.39 36.55 3.58
CA ILE A 268 0.84 35.18 3.80
C ILE A 268 0.64 34.28 2.57
N SER A 269 -0.41 34.52 1.77
CA SER A 269 -0.64 33.80 0.51
C SER A 269 0.41 34.12 -0.54
N GLU A 270 0.73 35.39 -0.75
CA GLU A 270 1.76 35.82 -1.69
C GLU A 270 3.13 35.24 -1.30
N GLU A 271 3.47 35.39 -0.04
CA GLU A 271 4.68 34.88 0.59
C GLU A 271 4.82 33.35 0.50
N ALA A 272 3.72 32.61 0.67
CA ALA A 272 3.71 31.16 0.52
C ALA A 272 4.04 30.74 -0.92
N VAL A 273 3.55 31.46 -1.93
CA VAL A 273 3.85 31.18 -3.34
C VAL A 273 5.31 31.48 -3.65
N GLU A 274 5.82 32.62 -3.20
CA GLU A 274 7.22 33.00 -3.41
C GLU A 274 8.19 32.00 -2.75
N THR A 275 7.82 31.48 -1.58
CA THR A 275 8.59 30.43 -0.89
C THR A 275 8.68 29.13 -1.70
N ILE A 276 7.64 28.78 -2.46
CA ILE A 276 7.65 27.64 -3.42
C ILE A 276 8.61 27.94 -4.57
N GLU A 277 8.56 29.14 -5.14
CA GLU A 277 9.43 29.55 -6.25
C GLU A 277 10.92 29.56 -5.86
N LYS A 278 11.22 29.88 -4.61
CA LYS A 278 12.57 29.88 -4.01
C LYS A 278 13.02 28.51 -3.48
N ASP A 279 12.24 27.44 -3.65
CA ASP A 279 12.56 26.07 -3.20
C ASP A 279 12.75 25.93 -1.67
N ARG A 280 12.10 26.81 -0.89
CA ARG A 280 12.22 26.90 0.58
C ARG A 280 11.09 26.16 1.30
N PHE A 281 10.93 24.87 0.98
CA PHE A 281 9.87 24.03 1.55
C PHE A 281 9.94 23.90 3.09
N ASP A 282 11.12 24.10 3.68
CA ASP A 282 11.35 24.15 5.13
C ASP A 282 10.52 25.26 5.80
N LEU A 283 10.63 26.48 5.27
CA LEU A 283 9.90 27.63 5.78
C LEU A 283 8.40 27.54 5.48
N LEU A 284 8.06 27.03 4.30
CA LEU A 284 6.65 26.81 3.95
C LEU A 284 6.01 25.79 4.89
N ALA A 285 6.68 24.67 5.19
CA ALA A 285 6.18 23.69 6.15
C ALA A 285 5.96 24.32 7.53
N LEU A 286 6.91 25.14 8.01
CA LEU A 286 6.80 25.84 9.29
C LEU A 286 5.62 26.83 9.32
N LEU A 287 5.44 27.60 8.25
CA LEU A 287 4.32 28.54 8.08
C LEU A 287 2.97 27.81 8.14
N LEU A 288 2.80 26.77 7.31
CA LEU A 288 1.57 25.98 7.24
C LEU A 288 1.26 25.27 8.56
N GLN A 289 2.29 24.71 9.21
CA GLN A 289 2.16 24.09 10.53
C GLN A 289 1.71 25.11 11.58
N SER A 290 2.28 26.31 11.57
CA SER A 290 1.97 27.36 12.54
C SER A 290 0.52 27.84 12.40
N LEU A 291 0.07 28.07 11.16
CA LEU A 291 -1.33 28.40 10.85
C LEU A 291 -2.26 27.28 11.31
N HIS A 292 -1.97 26.03 10.95
CA HIS A 292 -2.81 24.90 11.34
C HIS A 292 -2.90 24.74 12.87
N LYS A 293 -1.78 24.90 13.59
CA LYS A 293 -1.73 24.78 15.05
C LYS A 293 -2.57 25.83 15.76
N ILE A 294 -2.55 27.08 15.28
CA ILE A 294 -3.29 28.19 15.89
C ILE A 294 -4.79 28.07 15.60
N PHE A 295 -5.14 27.76 14.35
CA PHE A 295 -6.51 27.75 13.85
C PHE A 295 -7.14 26.35 13.79
N SER A 296 -6.53 25.37 14.47
CA SER A 296 -7.04 24.00 14.58
C SER A 296 -8.50 23.97 15.08
N PRO A 297 -9.34 23.03 14.63
CA PRO A 297 -10.73 22.89 15.07
C PRO A 297 -10.89 22.75 16.59
N LYS A 298 -9.85 22.29 17.28
CA LYS A 298 -9.84 22.10 18.74
C LYS A 298 -9.55 23.38 19.53
N SER A 299 -9.17 24.48 18.87
CA SER A 299 -8.79 25.73 19.51
C SER A 299 -10.03 26.54 19.91
N PRO A 300 -10.41 26.63 21.21
CA PRO A 300 -11.68 27.21 21.63
C PRO A 300 -11.72 28.74 21.51
N THR A 301 -10.56 29.38 21.34
CA THR A 301 -10.41 30.85 21.31
C THR A 301 -10.59 31.48 19.93
N VAL A 302 -10.69 30.66 18.88
CA VAL A 302 -10.72 31.12 17.49
C VAL A 302 -12.15 31.25 16.99
N GLN A 303 -12.47 32.35 16.31
CA GLN A 303 -13.80 32.60 15.76
C GLN A 303 -14.04 31.78 14.49
N ASP A 304 -15.29 31.39 14.22
CA ASP A 304 -15.61 30.49 13.10
C ASP A 304 -15.27 31.08 11.72
N TRP A 305 -15.42 32.41 11.54
CA TRP A 305 -15.03 33.07 10.30
C TRP A 305 -13.51 33.07 10.06
N GLN A 306 -12.70 33.14 11.12
CA GLN A 306 -11.24 33.04 11.02
C GLN A 306 -10.86 31.64 10.55
N ARG A 307 -11.47 30.60 11.12
CA ARG A 307 -11.25 29.21 10.67
C ARG A 307 -11.64 29.03 9.21
N SER A 308 -12.82 29.52 8.83
CA SER A 308 -13.28 29.43 7.44
C SER A 308 -12.34 30.13 6.46
N ARG A 309 -11.70 31.25 6.87
CA ARG A 309 -10.75 31.95 6.02
C ARG A 309 -9.43 31.19 5.89
N ILE A 310 -8.93 30.63 6.98
CA ILE A 310 -7.75 29.75 6.97
C ILE A 310 -8.00 28.48 6.13
N ASP A 311 -9.17 27.88 6.24
CA ASP A 311 -9.54 26.72 5.42
C ASP A 311 -9.53 27.07 3.93
N ARG A 312 -10.00 28.28 3.58
CA ARG A 312 -9.93 28.80 2.21
C ARG A 312 -8.49 29.01 1.74
N PHE A 313 -7.62 29.54 2.59
CA PHE A 313 -6.18 29.66 2.31
C PHE A 313 -5.56 28.31 1.91
N PHE A 314 -5.80 27.23 2.68
CA PHE A 314 -5.30 25.90 2.34
C PHE A 314 -5.90 25.36 1.03
N GLN A 315 -7.16 25.68 0.73
CA GLN A 315 -7.80 25.32 -0.55
C GLN A 315 -7.15 26.05 -1.73
N ASP A 316 -6.86 27.35 -1.58
CA ASP A 316 -6.25 28.18 -2.62
C ASP A 316 -4.81 27.68 -2.93
N LEU A 317 -4.05 27.26 -1.91
CA LEU A 317 -2.75 26.59 -2.07
C LEU A 317 -2.82 25.20 -2.72
N SER A 318 -4.01 24.59 -2.76
CA SER A 318 -4.22 23.26 -3.35
C SER A 318 -4.73 23.32 -4.79
N THR A 319 -4.69 24.50 -5.40
CA THR A 319 -5.12 24.67 -6.79
C THR A 319 -4.15 24.00 -7.77
N PRO A 320 -4.64 23.57 -8.96
CA PRO A 320 -3.78 22.95 -9.97
C PRO A 320 -2.59 23.84 -10.39
N LYS A 321 -2.78 25.16 -10.37
CA LYS A 321 -1.72 26.13 -10.70
C LYS A 321 -0.57 26.08 -9.69
N ILE A 322 -0.87 26.10 -8.39
CA ILE A 322 0.15 26.01 -7.34
C ILE A 322 0.80 24.64 -7.34
N PHE A 323 0.00 23.58 -7.54
CA PHE A 323 0.58 22.25 -7.67
C PHE A 323 1.53 22.14 -8.86
N GLN A 324 1.23 22.76 -10.00
CA GLN A 324 2.14 22.76 -11.14
C GLN A 324 3.49 23.40 -10.79
N LEU A 325 3.50 24.52 -10.05
CA LEU A 325 4.74 25.13 -9.55
C LEU A 325 5.52 24.13 -8.69
N ILE A 326 4.87 23.47 -7.74
CA ILE A 326 5.50 22.43 -6.91
C ILE A 326 6.02 21.28 -7.76
N SER A 327 5.26 20.84 -8.76
CA SER A 327 5.64 19.74 -9.66
C SER A 327 6.86 20.09 -10.52
N ASP A 328 6.92 21.31 -11.04
CA ASP A 328 8.05 21.78 -11.85
C ASP A 328 9.34 21.78 -11.01
N LYS A 329 9.25 22.18 -9.73
CA LYS A 329 10.36 22.09 -8.79
C LYS A 329 10.71 20.65 -8.43
N LEU A 330 9.69 19.82 -8.22
CA LEU A 330 9.85 18.42 -7.86
C LEU A 330 10.57 17.62 -8.96
N LEU A 331 10.37 17.95 -10.24
CA LEU A 331 11.12 17.36 -11.36
C LEU A 331 12.60 17.80 -11.41
N MET A 332 12.95 18.90 -10.75
CA MET A 332 14.31 19.45 -10.69
C MET A 332 15.11 18.97 -9.47
N LEU A 333 14.45 18.37 -8.46
CA LEU A 333 15.11 17.84 -7.27
C LEU A 333 15.87 16.54 -7.61
N GLU A 334 17.20 16.61 -7.60
CA GLU A 334 18.08 15.43 -7.71
C GLU A 334 17.94 14.49 -6.49
N THR A 335 18.41 13.26 -6.64
CA THR A 335 18.26 12.11 -5.73
C THR A 335 18.86 12.29 -4.31
N ILE A 336 19.44 13.44 -3.94
CA ILE A 336 20.32 13.58 -2.77
C ILE A 336 19.78 14.56 -1.70
N GLU A 337 18.74 15.36 -1.99
CA GLU A 337 18.24 16.37 -1.04
C GLU A 337 17.11 15.85 -0.12
N ILE A 338 17.42 14.87 0.73
CA ILE A 338 16.44 14.17 1.59
C ILE A 338 15.67 15.15 2.50
N GLU A 339 16.34 16.14 3.09
CA GLU A 339 15.71 17.11 4.00
C GLU A 339 14.70 18.00 3.27
N LYS A 340 15.01 18.43 2.05
CA LYS A 340 14.07 19.20 1.22
C LYS A 340 12.89 18.34 0.77
N LEU A 341 13.14 17.07 0.42
CA LEU A 341 12.07 16.12 0.09
C LEU A 341 11.16 15.85 1.31
N LYS A 342 11.72 15.77 2.52
CA LYS A 342 10.96 15.72 3.80
C LYS A 342 10.12 16.97 4.00
N ALA A 343 10.70 18.14 3.87
CA ALA A 343 9.98 19.40 4.00
C ALA A 343 8.84 19.51 2.97
N LEU A 344 9.09 19.15 1.71
CA LEU A 344 8.07 19.10 0.66
C LEU A 344 6.96 18.11 1.00
N GLY A 345 7.30 16.90 1.48
CA GLY A 345 6.31 15.94 1.95
C GLY A 345 5.41 16.53 3.04
N GLN A 346 5.96 17.30 3.99
CA GLN A 346 5.18 17.96 5.04
C GLN A 346 4.23 19.00 4.45
N VAL A 347 4.71 19.83 3.50
CA VAL A 347 3.88 20.80 2.78
C VAL A 347 2.71 20.10 2.09
N LEU A 348 2.96 19.01 1.36
CA LEU A 348 1.93 18.27 0.63
C LEU A 348 0.85 17.68 1.55
N LEU A 349 1.19 17.32 2.80
CA LEU A 349 0.22 16.82 3.78
C LEU A 349 -0.77 17.88 4.26
N PHE A 350 -0.39 19.17 4.21
CA PHE A 350 -1.29 20.29 4.50
C PHE A 350 -2.25 20.61 3.35
N LEU A 351 -1.92 20.19 2.13
CA LEU A 351 -2.79 20.41 0.97
C LEU A 351 -4.09 19.60 1.05
N SER A 352 -5.07 20.01 0.26
CA SER A 352 -6.35 19.33 0.09
C SER A 352 -6.16 18.01 -0.64
N PRO A 353 -6.92 16.94 -0.31
CA PRO A 353 -6.87 15.67 -1.04
C PRO A 353 -7.13 15.78 -2.55
N GLN A 354 -7.67 16.90 -3.01
CA GLN A 354 -7.85 17.19 -4.44
C GLN A 354 -6.52 17.27 -5.22
N VAL A 355 -5.37 17.30 -4.54
CA VAL A 355 -4.06 17.23 -5.20
C VAL A 355 -3.66 15.82 -5.63
N ILE A 356 -4.30 14.77 -5.11
CA ILE A 356 -3.96 13.36 -5.42
C ILE A 356 -3.84 13.08 -6.93
N PRO A 357 -4.78 13.54 -7.80
CA PRO A 357 -4.66 13.41 -9.26
C PRO A 357 -3.34 13.89 -9.86
N PHE A 358 -2.73 14.91 -9.27
CA PHE A 358 -1.48 15.47 -9.77
C PHE A 358 -0.24 14.80 -9.16
N LEU A 359 -0.38 14.14 -8.00
CA LEU A 359 0.66 13.32 -7.40
C LEU A 359 0.85 11.97 -8.12
N VAL A 360 -0.22 11.42 -8.72
CA VAL A 360 -0.16 10.11 -9.38
C VAL A 360 0.77 10.09 -10.60
N PRO A 361 0.76 11.08 -11.51
CA PRO A 361 1.73 11.16 -12.59
C PRO A 361 3.18 11.17 -12.10
N VAL A 362 3.47 11.74 -10.93
CA VAL A 362 4.80 11.70 -10.33
C VAL A 362 5.18 10.28 -9.92
N LEU A 363 4.24 9.54 -9.32
CA LEU A 363 4.41 8.12 -8.97
C LEU A 363 4.62 7.22 -10.21
N MET A 364 4.08 7.62 -11.35
CA MET A 364 4.16 6.87 -12.62
C MET A 364 5.40 7.19 -13.46
N GLN A 365 6.01 8.35 -13.23
CA GLN A 365 7.24 8.74 -13.93
C GLN A 365 8.46 8.02 -13.34
N LYS A 366 9.55 8.00 -14.12
CA LYS A 366 10.87 7.58 -13.62
C LYS A 366 11.43 8.66 -12.70
N SER A 367 10.96 8.69 -11.47
CA SER A 367 11.46 9.53 -10.39
C SER A 367 12.33 8.72 -9.43
N SER A 368 13.00 9.40 -8.50
CA SER A 368 13.71 8.71 -7.41
C SER A 368 12.75 7.92 -6.53
N GLN A 369 13.23 6.81 -5.97
CA GLN A 369 12.40 5.92 -5.13
C GLN A 369 12.01 6.59 -3.81
N GLY A 370 12.91 7.40 -3.22
CA GLY A 370 12.57 8.26 -2.08
C GLY A 370 11.40 9.21 -2.38
N MET A 371 11.34 9.75 -3.59
CA MET A 371 10.21 10.58 -4.04
C MET A 371 8.94 9.75 -4.24
N GLN A 372 9.02 8.56 -4.87
CA GLN A 372 7.86 7.67 -5.02
C GLN A 372 7.29 7.22 -3.66
N GLN A 373 8.16 6.93 -2.70
CA GLN A 373 7.79 6.59 -1.33
C GLN A 373 7.14 7.77 -0.61
N MET A 374 7.78 8.95 -0.63
CA MET A 374 7.22 10.17 -0.05
C MET A 374 5.82 10.45 -0.61
N ILE A 375 5.68 10.41 -1.93
CA ILE A 375 4.40 10.62 -2.62
C ILE A 375 3.38 9.55 -2.23
N SER A 376 3.78 8.29 -2.12
CA SER A 376 2.91 7.20 -1.66
C SER A 376 2.40 7.44 -0.24
N VAL A 377 3.28 7.82 0.68
CA VAL A 377 2.92 8.18 2.07
C VAL A 377 1.95 9.35 2.09
N VAL A 378 2.22 10.40 1.31
CA VAL A 378 1.33 11.56 1.17
C VAL A 378 -0.05 11.15 0.63
N ILE A 379 -0.11 10.36 -0.46
CA ILE A 379 -1.37 9.89 -1.04
C ILE A 379 -2.16 9.07 -0.03
N VAL A 380 -1.52 8.18 0.74
CA VAL A 380 -2.18 7.40 1.80
C VAL A 380 -2.83 8.34 2.83
N HIS A 381 -2.11 9.36 3.30
CA HIS A 381 -2.63 10.29 4.31
C HIS A 381 -3.77 11.16 3.77
N LEU A 382 -3.62 11.71 2.55
CA LEU A 382 -4.67 12.46 1.90
C LEU A 382 -5.91 11.60 1.63
N SER A 383 -5.72 10.32 1.27
CA SER A 383 -6.82 9.38 1.03
C SER A 383 -7.56 8.97 2.31
N LYS A 384 -6.90 9.00 3.48
CA LYS A 384 -7.58 8.83 4.78
C LYS A 384 -8.54 9.99 5.08
N ARG A 385 -8.23 11.21 4.61
CA ARG A 385 -9.10 12.39 4.72
C ARG A 385 -10.24 12.34 3.69
N ASP A 386 -9.91 12.04 2.44
CA ASP A 386 -10.89 11.84 1.37
C ASP A 386 -10.34 10.93 0.27
N ILE A 387 -10.95 9.75 0.09
CA ILE A 387 -10.55 8.77 -0.91
C ILE A 387 -11.14 9.05 -2.31
N ARG A 388 -12.14 9.94 -2.44
CA ARG A 388 -12.82 10.22 -3.72
C ARG A 388 -11.86 10.59 -4.86
N PRO A 389 -10.82 11.42 -4.64
CA PRO A 389 -9.86 11.73 -5.70
C PRO A 389 -9.08 10.49 -6.17
N LEU A 390 -8.69 9.60 -5.25
CA LEU A 390 -8.03 8.33 -5.59
C LEU A 390 -8.98 7.37 -6.34
N GLU A 391 -10.28 7.33 -5.96
CA GLU A 391 -11.29 6.55 -6.68
C GLU A 391 -11.43 6.99 -8.14
N LYS A 392 -11.39 8.29 -8.40
CA LYS A 392 -11.45 8.85 -9.76
C LYS A 392 -10.23 8.41 -10.58
N ILE A 393 -9.04 8.53 -9.99
CA ILE A 393 -7.79 8.17 -10.67
C ILE A 393 -7.69 6.68 -10.94
N MET A 394 -8.24 5.81 -10.08
CA MET A 394 -8.27 4.39 -10.39
C MET A 394 -9.06 4.08 -11.68
N VAL A 395 -10.13 4.83 -11.97
CA VAL A 395 -10.89 4.65 -13.21
C VAL A 395 -10.07 5.03 -14.44
N GLU A 396 -9.22 6.06 -14.31
CA GLU A 396 -8.42 6.61 -15.42
C GLU A 396 -7.11 5.82 -15.62
N HIS A 397 -6.40 5.50 -14.53
CA HIS A 397 -5.02 4.98 -14.53
C HIS A 397 -4.83 3.67 -13.75
N GLY A 398 -5.90 3.03 -13.27
CA GLY A 398 -5.80 1.85 -12.40
C GLY A 398 -5.04 0.67 -13.01
N THR A 399 -5.13 0.49 -14.33
CA THR A 399 -4.42 -0.56 -15.07
C THR A 399 -2.91 -0.30 -15.16
N GLU A 400 -2.52 0.97 -15.22
CA GLU A 400 -1.11 1.38 -15.38
C GLU A 400 -0.40 1.41 -14.02
N MET A 401 -1.11 1.86 -12.98
CA MET A 401 -0.56 1.93 -11.62
C MET A 401 -0.30 0.55 -11.01
N GLY A 402 -1.12 -0.46 -11.34
CA GLY A 402 -0.93 -1.86 -10.95
C GLY A 402 -0.53 -2.04 -9.48
N ASP A 403 0.70 -2.52 -9.26
CA ASP A 403 1.27 -2.83 -7.95
C ASP A 403 1.47 -1.61 -7.05
N LYS A 404 1.82 -0.45 -7.63
CA LYS A 404 1.99 0.81 -6.87
C LYS A 404 0.67 1.24 -6.22
N LEU A 405 -0.44 1.06 -6.93
CA LEU A 405 -1.78 1.32 -6.37
C LEU A 405 -2.12 0.31 -5.27
N LEU A 406 -1.81 -0.98 -5.44
CA LEU A 406 -2.02 -1.98 -4.39
C LEU A 406 -1.24 -1.63 -3.11
N THR A 407 0.01 -1.19 -3.24
CA THR A 407 0.83 -0.74 -2.11
C THR A 407 0.14 0.37 -1.32
N ILE A 408 -0.44 1.37 -2.00
CA ILE A 408 -1.23 2.44 -1.38
C ILE A 408 -2.50 1.88 -0.72
N LEU A 409 -3.27 1.06 -1.44
CA LEU A 409 -4.55 0.52 -0.95
C LEU A 409 -4.38 -0.41 0.26
N ASN A 410 -3.28 -1.15 0.34
CA ASN A 410 -2.95 -2.04 1.47
C ASN A 410 -2.76 -1.28 2.79
N GLN A 411 -2.43 0.02 2.72
CA GLN A 411 -2.30 0.90 3.89
C GLN A 411 -3.61 1.60 4.26
N LEU A 412 -4.64 1.46 3.43
CA LEU A 412 -5.96 2.08 3.61
C LEU A 412 -7.00 1.02 4.01
N GLN A 413 -8.04 1.45 4.72
CA GLN A 413 -9.14 0.60 5.16
C GLN A 413 -10.50 1.20 4.79
N GLY A 414 -11.53 0.36 4.76
CA GLY A 414 -12.92 0.76 4.57
C GLY A 414 -13.55 0.28 3.26
N ASP A 415 -14.88 0.42 3.16
CA ASP A 415 -15.67 -0.16 2.07
C ASP A 415 -15.32 0.40 0.69
N ARG A 416 -14.96 1.69 0.62
CA ARG A 416 -14.51 2.33 -0.63
C ARG A 416 -13.20 1.73 -1.13
N VAL A 417 -12.22 1.56 -0.25
CA VAL A 417 -10.95 0.88 -0.56
C VAL A 417 -11.21 -0.55 -1.04
N ASN A 418 -12.07 -1.28 -0.33
CA ASN A 418 -12.41 -2.65 -0.71
C ASN A 418 -13.06 -2.71 -2.10
N LYS A 419 -13.93 -1.76 -2.46
CA LYS A 419 -14.49 -1.67 -3.83
C LYS A 419 -13.41 -1.47 -4.88
N ILE A 420 -12.38 -0.68 -4.58
CA ILE A 420 -11.23 -0.50 -5.49
C ILE A 420 -10.45 -1.82 -5.61
N LEU A 421 -10.12 -2.47 -4.49
CA LEU A 421 -9.43 -3.76 -4.48
C LEU A 421 -10.20 -4.84 -5.27
N PHE A 422 -11.54 -4.88 -5.18
CA PHE A 422 -12.34 -5.79 -5.99
C PHE A 422 -12.14 -5.57 -7.49
N LYS A 423 -12.03 -4.31 -7.94
CA LYS A 423 -11.72 -4.02 -9.35
C LYS A 423 -10.30 -4.46 -9.73
N MET A 424 -9.34 -4.39 -8.81
CA MET A 424 -7.97 -4.86 -9.03
C MET A 424 -7.91 -6.39 -9.23
N CYS A 425 -8.91 -7.13 -8.77
CA CYS A 425 -9.03 -8.56 -9.06
C CYS A 425 -9.39 -8.87 -10.52
N ASP A 426 -9.73 -7.88 -11.34
CA ASP A 426 -9.98 -8.04 -12.79
C ASP A 426 -8.85 -7.44 -13.66
N HIS A 427 -7.71 -7.12 -13.04
CA HIS A 427 -6.57 -6.47 -13.69
C HIS A 427 -5.88 -7.36 -14.74
N SER A 428 -5.25 -6.77 -15.75
CA SER A 428 -4.56 -7.49 -16.83
C SER A 428 -3.37 -8.32 -16.34
N SER A 429 -2.57 -7.79 -15.42
CA SER A 429 -1.48 -8.49 -14.74
C SER A 429 -1.98 -9.52 -13.73
N ASP A 430 -1.55 -10.77 -13.89
CA ASP A 430 -1.85 -11.89 -12.99
C ASP A 430 -1.33 -11.61 -11.57
N MET A 431 -0.11 -11.08 -11.44
CA MET A 431 0.46 -10.69 -10.14
C MET A 431 -0.45 -9.72 -9.38
N VAL A 432 -0.98 -8.70 -10.06
CA VAL A 432 -1.89 -7.71 -9.47
C VAL A 432 -3.19 -8.36 -9.02
N ARG A 433 -3.79 -9.23 -9.86
CA ARG A 433 -5.01 -9.98 -9.48
C ARG A 433 -4.75 -10.84 -8.23
N ARG A 434 -3.63 -11.57 -8.20
CA ARG A 434 -3.24 -12.44 -7.07
C ARG A 434 -3.10 -11.66 -5.77
N LYS A 435 -2.34 -10.56 -5.78
CA LYS A 435 -2.13 -9.69 -4.60
C LYS A 435 -3.46 -9.08 -4.12
N ALA A 436 -4.32 -8.64 -5.03
CA ALA A 436 -5.64 -8.09 -4.69
C ALA A 436 -6.56 -9.14 -4.03
N ILE A 437 -6.64 -10.36 -4.58
CA ILE A 437 -7.42 -11.47 -4.01
C ILE A 437 -6.93 -11.77 -2.58
N LYS A 438 -5.61 -11.88 -2.41
CA LYS A 438 -4.98 -12.17 -1.12
C LYS A 438 -5.30 -11.09 -0.08
N GLU A 439 -5.15 -9.82 -0.44
CA GLU A 439 -5.46 -8.70 0.46
C GLU A 439 -6.93 -8.70 0.88
N LEU A 440 -7.87 -8.83 -0.06
CA LEU A 440 -9.30 -8.86 0.26
C LEU A 440 -9.65 -10.01 1.21
N VAL A 441 -9.16 -11.22 0.94
CA VAL A 441 -9.45 -12.40 1.77
C VAL A 441 -8.80 -12.27 3.16
N ASN A 442 -7.64 -11.65 3.25
CA ASN A 442 -7.00 -11.37 4.54
C ASN A 442 -7.80 -10.36 5.38
N ARG A 443 -8.43 -9.36 4.73
CA ARG A 443 -9.31 -8.38 5.41
C ARG A 443 -10.60 -8.99 5.92
N ASP A 444 -11.32 -9.70 5.05
CA ASP A 444 -12.51 -10.46 5.43
C ASP A 444 -12.57 -11.75 4.61
N PRO A 445 -12.46 -12.93 5.25
CA PRO A 445 -12.58 -14.21 4.58
C PRO A 445 -13.87 -14.35 3.75
N LYS A 446 -14.96 -13.68 4.13
CA LYS A 446 -16.24 -13.70 3.38
C LYS A 446 -16.12 -13.11 1.97
N TYR A 447 -15.13 -12.26 1.70
CA TYR A 447 -14.91 -11.72 0.37
C TYR A 447 -14.52 -12.78 -0.66
N ALA A 448 -13.97 -13.92 -0.24
CA ALA A 448 -13.78 -15.08 -1.08
C ALA A 448 -15.06 -15.47 -1.86
N GLN A 449 -16.24 -15.39 -1.21
CA GLN A 449 -17.51 -15.68 -1.87
C GLN A 449 -17.81 -14.72 -3.03
N LYS A 450 -17.47 -13.44 -2.89
CA LYS A 450 -17.68 -12.43 -3.93
C LYS A 450 -16.74 -12.60 -5.12
N LEU A 451 -15.60 -13.25 -4.90
CA LEU A 451 -14.56 -13.52 -5.90
C LEU A 451 -14.80 -14.83 -6.67
N PHE A 452 -15.92 -15.52 -6.44
CA PHE A 452 -16.20 -16.83 -7.06
C PHE A 452 -16.21 -16.80 -8.60
N SER A 453 -16.47 -15.66 -9.22
CA SER A 453 -16.37 -15.49 -10.68
C SER A 453 -14.99 -15.82 -11.23
N LEU A 454 -13.92 -15.67 -10.42
CA LEU A 454 -12.53 -15.93 -10.80
C LEU A 454 -12.16 -17.43 -10.75
N ILE A 455 -13.11 -18.32 -10.41
CA ILE A 455 -12.85 -19.77 -10.40
C ILE A 455 -12.43 -20.29 -11.78
N ASP A 456 -12.87 -19.61 -12.84
CA ASP A 456 -12.55 -19.91 -14.24
C ASP A 456 -11.56 -18.92 -14.86
N ASP A 457 -10.79 -18.18 -14.04
CA ASP A 457 -9.77 -17.23 -14.52
C ASP A 457 -8.83 -17.93 -15.52
N PRO A 458 -8.43 -17.27 -16.64
CA PRO A 458 -7.52 -17.87 -17.62
C PRO A 458 -6.19 -18.31 -17.00
N SER A 459 -5.70 -17.57 -16.01
CA SER A 459 -4.47 -17.87 -15.30
C SER A 459 -4.67 -18.99 -14.30
N GLN A 460 -3.85 -20.05 -14.42
CA GLN A 460 -3.87 -21.16 -13.47
C GLN A 460 -3.53 -20.72 -12.05
N GLU A 461 -2.62 -19.76 -11.92
CA GLU A 461 -2.17 -19.24 -10.63
C GLU A 461 -3.27 -18.54 -9.87
N ILE A 462 -4.09 -17.75 -10.58
CA ILE A 462 -5.24 -17.08 -9.99
C ILE A 462 -6.28 -18.09 -9.53
N ARG A 463 -6.58 -19.11 -10.34
CA ARG A 463 -7.48 -20.19 -9.93
C ARG A 463 -6.96 -20.89 -8.67
N THR A 464 -5.67 -21.17 -8.59
CA THR A 464 -5.04 -21.80 -7.41
C THR A 464 -5.12 -20.89 -6.19
N SER A 465 -4.73 -19.62 -6.31
CA SER A 465 -4.77 -18.62 -5.24
C SER A 465 -6.19 -18.45 -4.67
N LEU A 466 -7.19 -18.39 -5.53
CA LEU A 466 -8.60 -18.31 -5.14
C LEU A 466 -9.08 -19.56 -4.39
N LEU A 467 -8.75 -20.76 -4.89
CA LEU A 467 -9.15 -22.01 -4.24
C LEU A 467 -8.43 -22.21 -2.89
N ALA A 468 -7.17 -21.78 -2.79
CA ALA A 468 -6.44 -21.74 -1.52
C ALA A 468 -7.12 -20.78 -0.53
N ALA A 469 -7.57 -19.61 -0.99
CA ALA A 469 -8.36 -18.69 -0.17
C ALA A 469 -9.67 -19.31 0.31
N PHE A 470 -10.38 -20.07 -0.53
CA PHE A 470 -11.62 -20.75 -0.15
C PHE A 470 -11.37 -21.79 0.94
N ALA A 471 -10.25 -22.52 0.83
CA ALA A 471 -9.88 -23.57 1.76
C ALA A 471 -9.52 -23.09 3.18
N LYS A 472 -9.24 -21.79 3.38
CA LYS A 472 -8.80 -21.25 4.69
C LYS A 472 -9.88 -21.33 5.79
N HIS A 473 -11.17 -21.40 5.44
CA HIS A 473 -12.25 -21.33 6.41
C HIS A 473 -13.50 -22.07 5.95
N LYS A 474 -14.28 -22.59 6.92
CA LYS A 474 -15.56 -23.24 6.65
C LYS A 474 -16.59 -22.19 6.20
N SER A 475 -17.30 -22.46 5.11
CA SER A 475 -18.31 -21.54 4.58
C SER A 475 -19.40 -22.29 3.82
N SER A 476 -20.63 -22.27 4.33
CA SER A 476 -21.77 -22.90 3.67
C SER A 476 -22.12 -22.26 2.32
N ALA A 477 -21.85 -20.95 2.16
CA ALA A 477 -22.06 -20.26 0.90
C ALA A 477 -21.06 -20.72 -0.17
N LEU A 478 -19.76 -20.77 0.16
CA LEU A 478 -18.73 -21.30 -0.74
C LEU A 478 -18.94 -22.78 -1.04
N GLU A 479 -19.33 -23.56 -0.04
CA GLU A 479 -19.68 -24.98 -0.22
C GLU A 479 -20.76 -25.14 -1.29
N ASN A 480 -21.86 -24.38 -1.19
CA ASN A 480 -22.95 -24.44 -2.18
C ASN A 480 -22.50 -24.00 -3.58
N LEU A 481 -21.68 -22.95 -3.67
CA LEU A 481 -21.15 -22.47 -4.95
C LEU A 481 -20.24 -23.54 -5.60
N LEU A 482 -19.30 -24.13 -4.86
CA LEU A 482 -18.43 -25.21 -5.34
C LEU A 482 -19.24 -26.45 -5.72
N LEU A 483 -20.23 -26.86 -4.92
CA LEU A 483 -21.10 -27.99 -5.25
C LEU A 483 -21.86 -27.78 -6.56
N ASN A 484 -22.38 -26.57 -6.80
CA ASN A 484 -23.08 -26.25 -8.04
C ASN A 484 -22.12 -26.21 -9.23
N TYR A 485 -20.97 -25.55 -9.07
CA TYR A 485 -19.93 -25.50 -10.10
C TYR A 485 -19.45 -26.90 -10.50
N LEU A 486 -19.16 -27.77 -9.54
CA LEU A 486 -18.73 -29.14 -9.81
C LEU A 486 -19.80 -29.95 -10.55
N LYS A 487 -21.09 -29.81 -10.19
CA LYS A 487 -22.18 -30.51 -10.90
C LYS A 487 -22.25 -30.12 -12.38
N GLU A 488 -21.99 -28.86 -12.70
CA GLU A 488 -22.16 -28.32 -14.07
C GLU A 488 -20.90 -28.46 -14.94
N ASN A 489 -19.71 -28.43 -14.32
CA ASN A 489 -18.44 -28.23 -15.02
C ASN A 489 -17.45 -29.38 -14.91
N SER A 490 -17.68 -30.38 -14.04
CA SER A 490 -16.75 -31.51 -13.84
C SER A 490 -16.29 -32.17 -15.15
N ALA A 491 -17.19 -32.34 -16.13
CA ALA A 491 -16.86 -32.99 -17.40
C ALA A 491 -16.32 -32.05 -18.50
N LYS A 492 -16.38 -30.74 -18.28
CA LYS A 492 -16.07 -29.71 -19.30
C LYS A 492 -14.72 -29.04 -19.10
N LYS A 493 -14.25 -29.01 -17.86
CA LYS A 493 -13.04 -28.29 -17.46
C LYS A 493 -11.86 -29.24 -17.28
N GLU A 494 -10.68 -28.66 -17.16
CA GLU A 494 -9.45 -29.41 -16.99
C GLU A 494 -9.48 -30.28 -15.72
N PRO A 495 -9.05 -31.55 -15.79
CA PRO A 495 -9.09 -32.46 -14.63
C PRO A 495 -8.32 -31.96 -13.40
N ALA A 496 -7.18 -31.27 -13.60
CA ALA A 496 -6.39 -30.71 -12.51
C ALA A 496 -7.16 -29.62 -11.75
N HIS A 497 -7.80 -28.70 -12.48
CA HIS A 497 -8.63 -27.66 -11.87
C HIS A 497 -9.84 -28.24 -11.13
N ILE A 498 -10.49 -29.26 -11.69
CA ILE A 498 -11.60 -29.94 -11.01
C ILE A 498 -11.13 -30.61 -9.71
N LEU A 499 -9.97 -31.28 -9.72
CA LEU A 499 -9.40 -31.86 -8.50
C LEU A 499 -9.18 -30.78 -7.42
N ALA A 500 -8.58 -29.65 -7.78
CA ALA A 500 -8.38 -28.53 -6.85
C ALA A 500 -9.70 -27.99 -6.28
N CYS A 501 -10.78 -27.94 -7.09
CA CYS A 501 -12.12 -27.58 -6.61
C CYS A 501 -12.68 -28.58 -5.59
N TYR A 502 -12.47 -29.88 -5.80
CA TYR A 502 -12.85 -30.91 -4.83
C TYR A 502 -12.03 -30.80 -3.54
N GLU A 503 -10.73 -30.51 -3.62
CA GLU A 503 -9.88 -30.29 -2.45
C GLU A 503 -10.33 -29.07 -1.64
N ALA A 504 -10.60 -27.95 -2.31
CA ALA A 504 -11.16 -26.75 -1.70
C ALA A 504 -12.52 -27.05 -1.04
N LEU A 505 -13.41 -27.80 -1.69
CA LEU A 505 -14.69 -28.24 -1.13
C LEU A 505 -14.50 -29.11 0.12
N GLY A 506 -13.51 -30.01 0.11
CA GLY A 506 -13.18 -30.83 1.27
C GLY A 506 -12.73 -30.00 2.48
N ARG A 507 -11.95 -28.95 2.24
CA ARG A 507 -11.45 -28.06 3.29
C ARG A 507 -12.49 -27.06 3.79
N CYS A 508 -13.26 -26.42 2.91
CA CYS A 508 -14.24 -25.39 3.30
C CYS A 508 -15.66 -25.91 3.55
N GLY A 509 -15.98 -27.10 3.06
CA GLY A 509 -17.33 -27.70 3.15
C GLY A 509 -17.61 -28.38 4.48
N SER A 510 -18.86 -28.82 4.62
CA SER A 510 -19.40 -29.50 5.80
C SER A 510 -20.04 -30.84 5.42
N ASN A 511 -20.75 -31.46 6.37
CA ASN A 511 -21.46 -32.72 6.14
C ASN A 511 -22.54 -32.63 5.06
N THR A 512 -22.98 -31.42 4.66
CA THR A 512 -23.94 -31.24 3.57
C THR A 512 -23.38 -31.63 2.20
N ALA A 513 -22.05 -31.63 2.01
CA ALA A 513 -21.39 -32.10 0.79
C ALA A 513 -21.30 -33.63 0.70
N VAL A 514 -21.38 -34.35 1.83
CA VAL A 514 -21.15 -35.81 1.89
C VAL A 514 -22.07 -36.60 0.96
N PRO A 515 -23.39 -36.32 0.84
CA PRO A 515 -24.24 -37.02 -0.11
C PRO A 515 -23.79 -36.90 -1.57
N PHE A 516 -23.34 -35.71 -1.97
CA PHE A 516 -22.81 -35.47 -3.32
C PHE A 516 -21.50 -36.24 -3.55
N LEU A 517 -20.55 -36.12 -2.62
CA LEU A 517 -19.26 -36.78 -2.72
C LEU A 517 -19.39 -38.32 -2.68
N ARG A 518 -20.29 -38.83 -1.82
CA ARG A 518 -20.64 -40.26 -1.76
C ARG A 518 -21.16 -40.75 -3.10
N ARG A 519 -22.06 -39.99 -3.73
CA ARG A 519 -22.60 -40.32 -5.06
C ARG A 519 -21.48 -40.35 -6.11
N MET A 520 -20.59 -39.36 -6.11
CA MET A 520 -19.46 -39.35 -7.05
C MET A 520 -18.50 -40.54 -6.83
N LEU A 521 -18.23 -40.92 -5.58
CA LEU A 521 -17.32 -42.01 -5.25
C LEU A 521 -17.94 -43.41 -5.46
N LEU A 522 -19.17 -43.64 -4.98
CA LEU A 522 -19.77 -44.98 -4.84
C LEU A 522 -20.86 -45.31 -5.87
N ASP A 523 -21.60 -44.34 -6.41
CA ASP A 523 -22.80 -44.64 -7.20
C ASP A 523 -22.47 -45.26 -8.56
N ARG A 524 -23.47 -46.01 -9.06
CA ARG A 524 -23.41 -46.80 -10.30
C ARG A 524 -24.18 -46.19 -11.50
N GLY A 525 -24.92 -45.07 -11.39
CA GLY A 525 -25.79 -44.54 -12.48
C GLY A 525 -25.73 -43.02 -12.68
N TRP A 526 -25.89 -42.45 -13.89
CA TRP A 526 -26.91 -42.80 -14.92
C TRP A 526 -26.45 -43.12 -16.36
N ASN A 527 -25.18 -42.98 -16.75
CA ASN A 527 -24.67 -43.50 -18.03
C ASN A 527 -23.20 -43.93 -17.87
N SER A 528 -23.00 -45.21 -17.59
CA SER A 528 -21.79 -45.91 -18.01
C SER A 528 -21.60 -45.62 -19.50
N PHE A 529 -20.57 -44.90 -19.96
CA PHE A 529 -19.77 -45.10 -21.19
C PHE A 529 -18.83 -43.87 -21.37
N PHE A 530 -17.62 -44.07 -21.92
CA PHE A 530 -16.55 -43.09 -22.24
C PHE A 530 -15.58 -42.55 -21.14
N GLY A 531 -14.33 -43.05 -21.15
CA GLY A 531 -13.12 -42.25 -20.81
C GLY A 531 -12.40 -42.50 -19.47
N SER A 532 -11.06 -42.25 -19.48
CA SER A 532 -10.13 -42.26 -18.34
C SER A 532 -10.38 -41.16 -17.29
N GLY A 533 -11.13 -40.11 -17.63
CA GLY A 533 -11.54 -39.04 -16.70
C GLY A 533 -12.41 -39.49 -15.52
N LYS A 534 -13.01 -40.69 -15.57
CA LYS A 534 -13.91 -41.22 -14.50
C LYS A 534 -13.19 -41.63 -13.22
N LEU A 535 -11.94 -42.05 -13.31
CA LEU A 535 -11.17 -42.38 -12.13
C LEU A 535 -10.79 -41.10 -11.38
N ILE A 536 -10.46 -40.04 -12.11
CA ILE A 536 -10.07 -38.74 -11.55
C ILE A 536 -11.21 -38.20 -10.69
N PHE A 537 -12.46 -38.16 -11.17
CA PHE A 537 -13.57 -37.66 -10.34
C PHE A 537 -13.83 -38.49 -9.07
N ARG A 538 -13.61 -39.81 -9.12
CA ARG A 538 -13.72 -40.67 -7.93
C ARG A 538 -12.57 -40.42 -6.97
N GLU A 539 -11.36 -40.28 -7.49
CA GLU A 539 -10.17 -39.89 -6.73
C GLU A 539 -10.41 -38.54 -6.07
N SER A 540 -10.83 -37.51 -6.81
CA SER A 540 -11.17 -36.19 -6.29
C SER A 540 -12.26 -36.23 -5.22
N ALA A 541 -13.33 -37.01 -5.41
CA ALA A 541 -14.37 -37.16 -4.40
C ALA A 541 -13.86 -37.88 -3.13
N ALA A 542 -13.01 -38.90 -3.28
CA ALA A 542 -12.38 -39.58 -2.15
C ALA A 542 -11.44 -38.64 -1.38
N VAL A 543 -10.65 -37.83 -2.10
CA VAL A 543 -9.78 -36.79 -1.54
C VAL A 543 -10.59 -35.76 -0.76
N ALA A 544 -11.68 -35.23 -1.33
CA ALA A 544 -12.55 -34.28 -0.65
C ALA A 544 -13.18 -34.87 0.63
N LEU A 545 -13.64 -36.12 0.58
CA LEU A 545 -14.16 -36.82 1.76
C LEU A 545 -13.09 -37.00 2.84
N ALA A 546 -11.85 -37.27 2.46
CA ALA A 546 -10.74 -37.36 3.41
C ALA A 546 -10.45 -36.01 4.07
N LEU A 547 -10.46 -34.93 3.29
CA LEU A 547 -10.22 -33.56 3.78
C LEU A 547 -11.38 -32.99 4.62
N LEU A 548 -12.61 -33.47 4.44
CA LEU A 548 -13.75 -33.10 5.32
C LEU A 548 -13.56 -33.62 6.75
N ASP A 549 -12.89 -34.76 6.90
CA ASP A 549 -12.55 -35.44 8.15
C ASP A 549 -13.72 -35.72 9.13
N SER A 550 -14.96 -35.71 8.64
CA SER A 550 -16.14 -35.97 9.46
C SER A 550 -16.44 -37.46 9.64
N PRO A 551 -17.16 -37.87 10.71
CA PRO A 551 -17.58 -39.26 10.90
C PRO A 551 -18.35 -39.83 9.71
N GLU A 552 -19.22 -39.04 9.09
CA GLU A 552 -20.01 -39.42 7.92
C GLU A 552 -19.13 -39.62 6.69
N ALA A 553 -18.13 -38.76 6.49
CA ALA A 553 -17.17 -38.92 5.41
C ALA A 553 -16.30 -40.17 5.61
N LYS A 554 -15.87 -40.45 6.84
CA LYS A 554 -15.10 -41.65 7.22
C LYS A 554 -15.88 -42.94 6.95
N ASP A 555 -17.18 -43.00 7.25
CA ASP A 555 -18.05 -44.15 6.93
C ASP A 555 -18.12 -44.39 5.40
N VAL A 556 -18.23 -43.34 4.60
CA VAL A 556 -18.23 -43.44 3.14
C VAL A 556 -16.90 -43.98 2.61
N LEU A 557 -15.77 -43.49 3.13
CA LEU A 557 -14.43 -43.98 2.76
C LEU A 557 -14.21 -45.44 3.19
N GLN A 558 -14.72 -45.85 4.36
CA GLN A 558 -14.67 -47.24 4.81
C GLN A 558 -15.47 -48.17 3.89
N LYS A 559 -16.60 -47.71 3.36
CA LYS A 559 -17.36 -48.44 2.34
C LYS A 559 -16.59 -48.53 1.02
N ALA A 560 -15.90 -47.47 0.62
CA ALA A 560 -15.08 -47.45 -0.59
C ALA A 560 -13.89 -48.43 -0.52
N SER A 561 -13.21 -48.52 0.63
CA SER A 561 -12.07 -49.43 0.83
C SER A 561 -12.45 -50.91 0.73
N LYS A 562 -13.66 -51.26 1.18
CA LYS A 562 -14.24 -52.62 1.09
C LYS A 562 -15.01 -52.88 -0.21
N SER A 563 -14.97 -51.95 -1.18
CA SER A 563 -15.75 -52.06 -2.40
C SER A 563 -15.28 -53.22 -3.28
N ARG A 564 -16.25 -53.95 -3.85
CA ARG A 564 -15.98 -55.01 -4.85
C ARG A 564 -15.40 -54.44 -6.15
N PHE A 565 -15.54 -53.14 -6.41
CA PHE A 565 -15.02 -52.50 -7.61
C PHE A 565 -13.57 -52.02 -7.44
N LYS A 566 -12.68 -52.52 -8.31
CA LYS A 566 -11.26 -52.11 -8.33
C LYS A 566 -11.07 -50.61 -8.48
N VAL A 567 -11.90 -49.96 -9.31
CA VAL A 567 -11.86 -48.51 -9.55
C VAL A 567 -12.22 -47.67 -8.32
N VAL A 568 -13.15 -48.13 -7.48
CA VAL A 568 -13.52 -47.45 -6.23
C VAL A 568 -12.44 -47.65 -5.17
N ARG A 569 -11.90 -48.88 -5.07
CA ARG A 569 -10.74 -49.15 -4.21
C ARG A 569 -9.53 -48.30 -4.62
N LYS A 570 -9.24 -48.20 -5.93
CA LYS A 570 -8.14 -47.36 -6.44
C LYS A 570 -8.32 -45.88 -6.07
N ALA A 571 -9.56 -45.36 -6.16
CA ALA A 571 -9.85 -44.01 -5.72
C ALA A 571 -9.64 -43.81 -4.21
N PHE A 572 -10.02 -44.79 -3.39
CA PHE A 572 -9.71 -44.78 -1.97
C PHE A 572 -8.20 -44.83 -1.69
N GLU A 573 -7.41 -45.60 -2.45
CA GLU A 573 -5.95 -45.62 -2.28
C GLU A 573 -5.30 -44.24 -2.46
N ARG A 574 -5.91 -43.36 -3.27
CA ARG A 574 -5.45 -41.96 -3.44
C ARG A 574 -5.59 -41.13 -2.17
N THR A 575 -6.48 -41.47 -1.24
CA THR A 575 -6.56 -40.75 0.04
C THR A 575 -5.37 -41.06 0.95
N LYS A 576 -4.72 -42.22 0.77
CA LYS A 576 -3.57 -42.61 1.59
C LYS A 576 -2.37 -41.71 1.38
N THR A 577 -2.21 -41.13 0.19
CA THR A 577 -1.16 -40.15 -0.08
C THR A 577 -1.39 -38.81 0.64
N ILE A 578 -2.62 -38.55 1.09
CA ILE A 578 -2.99 -37.35 1.87
C ILE A 578 -2.75 -37.58 3.37
N THR A 579 -3.00 -38.78 3.88
CA THR A 579 -2.67 -39.15 5.28
C THR A 579 -1.18 -39.30 5.56
N VAL A 580 -0.28 -39.27 4.55
CA VAL A 580 1.17 -39.25 4.82
C VAL A 580 1.67 -37.84 5.18
N SER A 581 0.87 -36.79 4.89
CA SER A 581 1.17 -35.42 5.33
C SER A 581 0.54 -35.04 6.68
N GLY A 582 -0.37 -35.85 7.23
CA GLY A 582 -0.93 -35.70 8.57
C GLY A 582 -1.12 -37.05 9.27
N GLU A 583 -0.48 -37.24 10.42
CA GLU A 583 -0.55 -38.41 11.32
C GLU A 583 0.31 -39.64 10.97
N LYS A 584 1.52 -39.66 11.53
CA LYS A 584 1.99 -40.87 12.25
C LYS A 584 1.93 -40.58 13.74
N THR A 585 0.74 -40.69 14.32
CA THR A 585 0.58 -41.05 15.72
C THR A 585 0.69 -42.57 15.81
N ASN A 586 1.74 -43.08 16.45
CA ASN A 586 1.77 -44.43 16.99
C ASN A 586 2.51 -44.37 18.34
N ASP A 587 1.74 -44.72 19.37
CA ASP A 587 2.07 -45.06 20.77
C ASP A 587 2.83 -44.07 21.65
#